data_AF-A0A7W1JUC7-F1
#
_entry.id   AF-A0A7W1JUC7-F1
#
_cell.length_a   1.000
_cell.length_b   1.000
_cell.length_c   1.000
_cell.angle_alpha   90.00
_cell.angle_beta   90.00
_cell.angle_gamma   90.00
#
_symmetry.space_group_name_H-M   'P 1'
#
loop_
_entity.id
_entity.type
_entity.pdbx_description
1 polymer ?
#
loop_
_entity_poly.entity_id
_entity_poly.type
_entity_poly.pdbx_seq_one_letter_code
_entity_poly.pdbx_strand_id
1 'polypeptide(L)'
;MPTRTTLTLEDDVAAQVRAEVHRTGKPFKRVVNEALRRGLDSSVKRDPSRFLVAPRDLGVKPGFDLDDVQGLIDRLEGTPHR
;
A
#
# COMPACT_ATOMS: atom_id res chain seq x y z
N MET A 1 21.30 11.42 21.14
CA MET A 1 22.67 11.86 20.75
C MET A 1 23.16 11.02 19.59
N PRO A 2 23.91 11.57 18.60
CA PRO A 2 24.52 10.74 17.57
C PRO A 2 25.68 9.92 18.15
N THR A 3 25.70 8.62 17.88
CA THR A 3 26.82 7.73 18.20
C THR A 3 27.82 7.69 17.04
N ARG A 4 29.11 7.55 17.36
CA ARG A 4 30.17 7.38 16.36
C ARG A 4 30.50 5.90 16.25
N THR A 5 30.28 5.35 15.07
CA THR A 5 30.50 3.93 14.76
C THR A 5 31.32 3.84 13.49
N THR A 6 32.23 2.87 13.44
CA THR A 6 32.89 2.46 12.20
C THR A 6 32.10 1.30 11.61
N LEU A 7 31.66 1.43 10.36
CA LEU A 7 30.90 0.40 9.64
C LEU A 7 31.66 0.05 8.37
N THR A 8 31.93 -1.23 8.18
CA THR A 8 32.42 -1.76 6.91
C THR A 8 31.24 -1.92 5.96
N LEU A 9 31.38 -1.42 4.73
CA LEU A 9 30.39 -1.57 3.67
C LEU A 9 30.99 -2.41 2.56
N GLU A 10 30.22 -3.35 2.03
CA GLU A 10 30.57 -4.06 0.80
C GLU A 10 30.69 -3.07 -0.37
N ASP A 11 31.51 -3.42 -1.37
CA ASP A 11 31.89 -2.51 -2.46
C ASP A 11 30.68 -2.02 -3.28
N ASP A 12 29.69 -2.90 -3.48
CA ASP A 12 28.45 -2.61 -4.18
C ASP A 12 27.58 -1.62 -3.39
N VAL A 13 27.41 -1.84 -2.08
CA VAL A 13 26.67 -0.94 -1.18
C VAL A 13 27.36 0.42 -1.11
N ALA A 14 28.69 0.44 -0.99
CA ALA A 14 29.46 1.68 -0.97
C ALA A 14 29.32 2.47 -2.28
N ALA A 15 29.30 1.78 -3.43
CA ALA A 15 29.08 2.39 -4.74
C ALA A 15 27.66 2.99 -4.85
N GLN A 16 26.64 2.27 -4.41
CA GLN A 16 25.25 2.76 -4.41
C GLN A 16 25.07 4.00 -3.54
N VAL A 17 25.65 4.01 -2.33
CA VAL A 17 25.60 5.18 -1.45
C VAL A 17 26.30 6.38 -2.08
N ARG A 18 27.46 6.18 -2.72
CA ARG A 18 28.17 7.26 -3.44
C ARG A 18 27.34 7.82 -4.60
N ALA A 19 26.72 6.96 -5.40
CA ALA A 19 25.83 7.40 -6.48
C ALA A 19 24.67 8.26 -5.96
N GLU A 20 24.07 7.86 -4.84
CA GLU A 20 22.97 8.59 -4.21
C GLU A 20 23.43 9.93 -3.60
N VAL A 21 24.65 10.00 -3.06
CA VAL A 21 25.27 11.26 -2.64
C VAL A 21 25.43 12.21 -3.83
N HIS A 22 25.95 11.72 -4.96
CA HIS A 22 26.09 12.53 -6.18
C HIS A 22 24.73 13.01 -6.71
N ARG A 23 23.72 12.13 -6.69
CA ARG A 23 22.37 12.46 -7.18
C ARG A 23 21.66 13.50 -6.32
N THR A 24 21.85 13.45 -5.00
CA THR A 24 21.09 14.29 -4.05
C THR A 24 21.86 15.49 -3.51
N GLY A 25 23.19 15.52 -3.66
CA GLY A 25 24.06 16.52 -3.05
C GLY A 25 24.12 16.45 -1.51
N LYS A 26 23.52 15.43 -0.89
CA LYS A 26 23.49 15.27 0.56
C LYS A 26 24.81 14.68 1.07
N PRO A 27 25.26 15.02 2.29
CA PRO A 27 26.44 14.40 2.89
C PRO A 27 26.31 12.88 3.03
N PHE A 28 27.41 12.14 2.83
CA PHE A 28 27.46 10.67 2.92
C PHE A 28 26.77 10.12 4.17
N LYS A 29 27.05 10.69 5.34
CA LYS A 29 26.40 10.31 6.62
C LYS A 29 24.88 10.44 6.58
N ARG A 30 24.33 11.47 5.93
CA ARG A 30 22.88 11.68 5.83
C ARG A 30 22.26 10.59 4.96
N VAL A 31 22.87 10.32 3.81
CA VAL A 31 22.41 9.27 2.89
C VAL A 31 22.43 7.90 3.56
N VAL A 32 23.53 7.52 4.23
CA VAL A 32 23.63 6.25 4.97
C VAL A 32 22.55 6.12 6.03
N ASN A 33 22.36 7.15 6.87
CA ASN A 33 21.33 7.08 7.92
C ASN A 33 19.90 7.05 7.36
N GLU A 34 19.61 7.77 6.28
CA GLU A 34 18.31 7.71 5.60
C GLU A 34 18.05 6.33 4.97
N ALA A 35 19.07 5.70 4.39
CA ALA A 35 18.98 4.35 3.84
C ALA A 35 18.73 3.32 4.94
N LEU A 36 19.50 3.38 6.05
CA LEU A 36 19.34 2.50 7.19
C LEU A 36 17.95 2.62 7.83
N ARG A 37 17.43 3.85 8.03
CA ARG A 37 16.07 4.04 8.56
C ARG A 37 15.03 3.42 7.66
N ARG A 38 15.09 3.67 6.35
CA ARG A 38 14.16 3.06 5.38
C ARG A 38 14.23 1.53 5.40
N GLY A 39 15.43 0.96 5.51
CA GLY A 39 15.63 -0.49 5.60
C GLY A 39 15.09 -1.09 6.92
N LEU A 40 15.30 -0.41 8.05
CA LEU A 40 14.84 -0.87 9.36
C LEU A 40 13.34 -0.63 9.59
N ASP A 41 12.75 0.40 8.96
CA ASP A 41 11.31 0.63 8.98
C ASP A 41 10.58 -0.39 8.09
N SER A 42 11.19 -0.79 6.97
CA SER A 42 10.61 -1.77 6.04
C SER A 42 10.80 -3.23 6.48
N SER A 43 11.73 -3.53 7.38
CA SER A 43 11.78 -4.84 8.04
C SER A 43 10.64 -5.00 9.06
N VAL A 44 10.06 -3.90 9.54
CA VAL A 44 8.72 -3.88 10.15
C VAL A 44 7.66 -3.87 9.05
N LYS A 45 7.74 -4.81 8.10
CA LYS A 45 6.55 -5.21 7.35
C LYS A 45 5.57 -5.74 8.39
N ARG A 46 4.64 -4.88 8.83
CA ARG A 46 3.34 -5.36 9.28
C ARG A 46 2.88 -6.28 8.17
N ASP A 47 2.79 -7.57 8.46
CA ASP A 47 2.03 -8.49 7.61
C ASP A 47 0.73 -7.75 7.31
N PRO A 48 0.46 -7.34 6.05
CA PRO A 48 -0.74 -6.60 5.75
C PRO A 48 -1.87 -7.52 6.17
N SER A 49 -2.46 -7.23 7.33
CA SER A 49 -3.48 -8.09 7.92
C SER A 49 -4.46 -8.39 6.82
N ARG A 50 -4.67 -9.69 6.53
CA ARG A 50 -5.53 -10.11 5.42
C ARG A 50 -6.81 -9.27 5.48
N PHE A 51 -7.20 -8.69 4.34
CA PHE A 51 -8.44 -7.92 4.29
C PHE A 51 -9.60 -8.86 4.66
N LEU A 52 -10.18 -8.65 5.85
CA LEU A 52 -11.31 -9.43 6.35
C LEU A 52 -12.60 -8.68 6.03
N VAL A 53 -13.47 -9.29 5.24
CA VAL A 53 -14.84 -8.79 5.02
C VAL A 53 -15.73 -9.31 6.13
N ALA A 54 -16.44 -8.40 6.81
CA ALA A 54 -17.52 -8.73 7.73
C ALA A 54 -18.87 -8.46 7.04
N PRO A 55 -19.41 -9.42 6.26
CA PRO A 55 -20.66 -9.21 5.55
C PRO A 55 -21.82 -9.04 6.53
N ARG A 56 -22.82 -8.25 6.13
CA ARG A 56 -24.12 -8.19 6.80
C ARG A 56 -25.17 -8.73 5.85
N ASP A 57 -26.01 -9.62 6.37
CA ASP A 57 -27.19 -10.05 5.64
C ASP A 57 -28.21 -8.89 5.64
N LEU A 58 -28.44 -8.31 4.47
CA LEU A 58 -29.41 -7.24 4.26
C LEU A 58 -30.80 -7.80 3.89
N GLY A 59 -30.87 -9.10 3.60
CA GLY A 59 -32.05 -9.73 3.03
C GLY A 59 -32.44 -9.17 1.66
N VAL A 60 -33.43 -9.81 1.05
CA VAL A 60 -34.07 -9.33 -0.18
C VAL A 60 -35.50 -8.94 0.15
N LYS A 61 -35.96 -7.79 -0.34
CA LYS A 61 -37.35 -7.35 -0.15
C LYS A 61 -38.30 -8.35 -0.84
N PRO A 62 -39.45 -8.70 -0.22
CA PRO A 62 -40.42 -9.59 -0.85
C PRO A 62 -40.82 -9.12 -2.25
N GLY A 63 -40.85 -10.06 -3.20
CA GLY A 63 -41.17 -9.80 -4.60
C GLY A 63 -40.02 -9.24 -5.43
N PHE A 64 -38.82 -9.04 -4.86
CA PHE A 64 -37.59 -8.78 -5.61
C PHE A 64 -36.85 -10.10 -5.82
N ASP A 65 -36.43 -10.31 -7.06
CA ASP A 65 -35.51 -11.36 -7.44
C ASP A 65 -34.20 -10.68 -7.86
N LEU A 66 -33.10 -10.99 -7.17
CA LEU A 66 -31.80 -10.38 -7.47
C LEU A 66 -31.13 -11.02 -8.70
N ASP A 67 -31.61 -12.18 -9.14
CA ASP A 67 -31.12 -12.88 -10.33
C ASP A 67 -31.84 -12.43 -11.61
N ASP A 68 -32.99 -11.75 -11.49
CA ASP A 68 -33.71 -11.13 -12.61
C ASP A 68 -33.26 -9.68 -12.83
N VAL A 69 -32.14 -9.52 -13.54
CA VAL A 69 -31.56 -8.20 -13.83
C VAL A 69 -32.53 -7.30 -14.60
N GLN A 70 -33.29 -7.83 -15.57
CA GLN A 70 -34.20 -7.02 -16.37
C GLN A 70 -35.39 -6.52 -15.54
N GLY A 71 -36.03 -7.40 -14.75
CA GLY A 71 -37.14 -7.01 -13.88
C GLY A 71 -36.74 -6.02 -12.78
N LEU A 72 -35.48 -6.05 -12.34
CA LEU A 72 -34.94 -5.04 -11.42
C LEU A 72 -34.80 -3.67 -12.10
N ILE A 73 -34.28 -3.63 -13.33
CA ILE A 73 -34.12 -2.40 -14.11
C ILE A 73 -35.48 -1.76 -14.38
N ASP A 74 -36.46 -2.54 -14.86
CA ASP A 74 -37.81 -2.06 -15.15
C ASP A 74 -38.50 -1.42 -13.94
N ARG A 75 -38.24 -1.95 -12.74
CA ARG A 75 -38.76 -1.41 -11.48
C ARG A 75 -38.02 -0.18 -10.98
N LEU A 76 -36.72 -0.07 -11.26
CA LEU A 76 -35.90 1.06 -10.86
C LEU A 76 -36.15 2.28 -11.75
N GLU A 77 -36.25 2.06 -13.07
CA GLU A 77 -36.40 3.10 -14.08
C GLU A 77 -37.88 3.44 -14.35
N GLY A 78 -38.79 2.55 -13.96
CA GLY A 78 -40.20 2.61 -14.36
C GLY A 78 -40.36 2.13 -15.79
N THR A 79 -41.43 1.38 -16.10
CA THR A 79 -41.68 0.86 -17.45
C THR A 79 -41.56 2.00 -18.46
N PRO A 80 -40.67 1.93 -19.47
CA PRO A 80 -40.64 2.93 -20.52
C PRO A 80 -41.99 2.88 -21.22
N HIS A 81 -42.85 3.84 -20.89
CA HIS A 81 -44.13 4.02 -21.53
C HIS A 81 -43.85 4.28 -23.02
N ARG A 82 -44.32 3.37 -23.87
CA ARG A 82 -44.31 3.54 -25.32
C ARG A 82 -45.35 4.58 -25.74
#